data_AF-A0A7V1DTU2-F1
#
_entry.id   AF-A0A7V1DTU2-F1
#
_cell.length_a   1.000
_cell.length_b   1.000
_cell.length_c   1.000
_cell.angle_alpha   90.00
_cell.angle_beta   90.00
_cell.angle_gamma   90.00
#
_symmetry.space_group_name_H-M   'P 1'
#
loop_
_entity.id
_entity.type
_entity.pdbx_description
1 polymer ?
#
loop_
_entity_poly.entity_id
_entity_poly.type
_entity_poly.pdbx_seq_one_letter_code
_entity_poly.pdbx_strand_id
1 'polypeptide(L)' 'MSYQAAIKSGALAFLKEKYPERVKVYSIGDYSKEICAGPHVKHTGELSQFKIEKEQSSSAGVRRIKAIILNPIS' A
#
# COMPACT_ATOMS: atom_id res chain seq x y z
N MET A 1 -12.57 8.45 -7.36
CA MET A 1 -12.51 9.93 -7.28
C MET A 1 -11.57 10.46 -8.34
N SER A 2 -11.47 11.78 -8.57
CA SER A 2 -10.46 12.32 -9.49
C SER A 2 -9.06 12.21 -8.88
N TYR A 3 -8.03 12.10 -9.72
CA TYR A 3 -6.63 12.09 -9.30
C TYR A 3 -6.30 13.32 -8.44
N GLN A 4 -6.71 14.50 -8.89
CA GLN A 4 -6.50 15.74 -8.14
C GLN A 4 -7.17 15.73 -6.76
N ALA A 5 -8.40 15.21 -6.66
CA ALA A 5 -9.08 15.05 -5.39
C ALA A 5 -8.37 14.04 -4.47
N ALA A 6 -7.86 12.93 -5.03
CA ALA A 6 -7.11 11.93 -4.28
C ALA A 6 -5.84 12.53 -3.67
N ILE A 7 -5.05 13.27 -4.44
CA ILE A 7 -3.84 13.94 -3.95
C ILE A 7 -4.18 14.97 -2.87
N LYS A 8 -5.21 15.81 -3.08
CA LYS A 8 -5.68 16.76 -2.07
C LYS A 8 -6.16 16.09 -0.78
N SER A 9 -6.64 14.85 -0.85
CA SER A 9 -7.06 14.07 0.31
C SER A 9 -5.90 13.46 1.12
N GLY A 10 -4.65 13.69 0.69
CA GLY A 10 -3.44 13.15 1.31
C GLY A 10 -3.06 11.75 0.82
N ALA A 11 -3.63 11.27 -0.29
CA ALA A 11 -3.28 9.96 -0.82
C ALA A 11 -1.88 9.99 -1.45
N LEU A 12 -1.06 9.00 -1.09
CA LEU A 12 0.25 8.79 -1.71
C LEU A 12 0.09 8.27 -3.14
N ALA A 13 0.92 8.81 -4.04
CA ALA A 13 1.00 8.42 -5.44
C ALA A 13 2.47 8.32 -5.85
N PHE A 14 2.92 7.14 -6.24
CA PHE A 14 4.34 6.88 -6.44
C PHE A 14 4.85 7.40 -7.79
N LEU A 15 4.01 7.42 -8.84
CA LEU A 15 4.34 7.92 -10.18
C LEU A 15 3.11 8.56 -10.86
N LYS A 16 3.07 9.89 -10.98
CA LYS A 16 1.92 10.64 -11.54
C LYS A 16 1.51 10.18 -12.94
N GLU A 17 2.47 9.94 -13.82
CA GLU A 17 2.26 9.58 -15.24
C GLU A 17 1.54 8.24 -15.42
N LYS A 18 1.44 7.43 -14.37
CA LYS A 18 0.82 6.11 -14.42
C LYS A 18 -0.67 6.12 -14.07
N TYR A 19 -1.23 7.25 -13.62
CA TYR A 19 -2.60 7.29 -13.11
C TYR A 19 -3.56 8.01 -14.06
N PRO A 20 -4.72 7.41 -14.36
CA PRO A 20 -5.78 8.06 -15.13
C PRO A 20 -6.47 9.16 -14.33
N GLU A 21 -7.35 9.93 -14.99
CA GLU A 21 -8.11 11.02 -14.33
C GLU A 21 -8.96 10.51 -13.15
N ARG A 22 -9.59 9.33 -13.30
CA ARG A 22 -10.36 8.67 -12.24
C ARG A 22 -9.54 7.55 -11.60
N VAL A 23 -9.34 7.64 -10.29
CA VAL A 23 -8.55 6.69 -9.52
C VAL A 23 -9.35 6.05 -8.39
N LYS A 24 -8.87 4.88 -7.94
CA LYS A 24 -9.27 4.24 -6.69
C LYS A 24 -8.28 4.62 -5.60
N VAL A 25 -8.80 5.00 -4.44
CA VAL A 25 -8.01 5.30 -3.25
C VAL A 25 -8.35 4.25 -2.21
N TYR A 26 -7.32 3.66 -1.61
CA TYR A 26 -7.45 2.75 -0.50
C TYR A 26 -6.90 3.40 0.76
N SER A 27 -7.53 3.11 1.89
CA SER A 27 -7.14 3.66 3.19
C SER A 27 -7.19 2.58 4.26
N ILE A 28 -6.22 2.61 5.16
CA ILE A 28 -6.15 1.77 6.35
C ILE A 28 -6.24 2.70 7.54
N GLY A 29 -7.46 2.92 8.03
CA GLY A 29 -7.77 3.93 9.06
C GLY A 29 -7.15 5.29 8.70
N ASP A 30 -6.57 5.95 9.71
CA ASP A 30 -5.85 7.22 9.54
C ASP A 30 -4.33 7.01 9.31
N TYR A 31 -3.88 5.76 9.19
CA TYR A 31 -2.46 5.42 9.11
C TYR A 31 -1.90 5.46 7.69
N SER A 32 -2.64 4.92 6.73
CA SER A 32 -2.20 4.85 5.33
C SER A 32 -3.33 5.22 4.38
N LYS A 33 -2.98 5.95 3.32
CA LYS A 33 -3.88 6.32 2.23
C LYS A 33 -3.09 6.37 0.93
N GLU A 34 -3.49 5.59 -0.06
CA GLU A 34 -2.75 5.44 -1.30
C GLU A 34 -3.64 5.25 -2.52
N ILE A 35 -3.11 5.63 -3.68
CA ILE A 35 -3.72 5.31 -4.97
C ILE A 35 -3.27 3.91 -5.40
N CYS A 36 -4.17 2.93 -5.27
CA CYS A 36 -3.93 1.54 -5.67
C CYS A 36 -5.10 1.01 -6.52
N ALA A 37 -4.78 0.25 -7.56
CA ALA A 37 -5.76 -0.40 -8.45
C ALA A 37 -5.86 -1.92 -8.23
N GLY A 38 -5.03 -2.48 -7.35
CA GLY A 38 -5.00 -3.91 -7.04
C GLY A 38 -6.19 -4.38 -6.21
N PRO A 39 -6.32 -5.71 -6.03
CA PRO A 39 -7.25 -6.28 -5.07
C PRO A 39 -6.79 -6.01 -3.64
N HIS A 40 -7.75 -5.82 -2.73
CA HIS A 40 -7.50 -5.67 -1.29
C HIS A 40 -8.45 -6.58 -0.52
N VAL A 41 -8.01 -7.04 0.65
CA VAL A 41 -8.86 -7.66 1.66
C VAL A 41 -9.89 -6.66 2.20
N LYS A 42 -10.99 -7.13 2.79
CA LYS A 42 -12.01 -6.24 3.36
C LYS A 42 -11.55 -5.65 4.69
N HIS A 43 -10.83 -6.42 5.49
CA HIS A 43 -10.18 -5.95 6.72
C HIS A 43 -8.85 -6.67 6.98
N THR A 44 -7.93 -5.99 7.69
CA THR A 44 -6.56 -6.49 7.93
C THR A 44 -6.51 -7.82 8.68
N GLY A 45 -7.54 -8.16 9.46
CA GLY A 45 -7.64 -9.47 10.14
C GLY A 45 -7.66 -10.68 9.19
N GLU A 46 -8.07 -10.52 7.93
CA GLU A 46 -8.01 -11.60 6.92
C GLU A 46 -6.56 -12.02 6.62
N LEU A 47 -5.60 -11.10 6.83
CA LEU A 47 -4.19 -11.37 6.61
C LEU A 47 -3.55 -12.13 7.78
N SER A 48 -4.26 -12.41 8.87
CA SER A 48 -3.76 -13.22 9.99
C SER A 48 -2.39 -12.74 10.51
N GLN A 49 -1.30 -13.46 10.21
CA GLN A 49 0.03 -13.16 10.72
C GLN A 49 0.96 -12.60 9.64
N PHE A 50 1.53 -11.42 9.90
CA PHE A 50 2.62 -10.83 9.11
C PHE A 50 3.97 -11.17 9.73
N LYS A 51 4.94 -11.61 8.92
CA LYS A 51 6.30 -11.93 9.38
C LYS A 51 7.36 -11.32 8.46
N ILE A 52 8.32 -10.61 9.05
CA ILE A 52 9.54 -10.20 8.35
C ILE A 52 10.48 -11.41 8.25
N GLU A 53 10.85 -11.79 7.03
CA GLU A 53 11.80 -12.88 6.77
C GLU A 53 13.24 -12.38 6.74
N LYS A 54 13.46 -11.19 6.17
CA LYS A 54 14.79 -10.64 5.98
C LYS A 54 14.75 -9.12 5.98
N GLU A 55 15.77 -8.52 6.56
CA GLU A 55 16.08 -7.11 6.44
C GLU A 55 17.54 -6.96 6.04
N GLN A 56 17.84 -6.12 5.06
CA GLN A 56 19.20 -5.89 4.58
C GLN A 56 19.39 -4.49 4.00
N SER A 57 20.62 -3.98 4.03
CA SER A 57 20.98 -2.76 3.30
C SER A 57 20.90 -3.02 1.79
N SER A 58 20.26 -2.12 1.04
CA SER A 58 20.20 -2.16 -0.42
C SER A 58 21.14 -1.15 -1.06
N SER A 59 21.41 -0.03 -0.39
CA SER A 59 22.36 1.03 -0.74
C SER A 59 22.51 1.99 0.45
N ALA A 60 23.40 3.00 0.36
CA ALA A 60 23.56 4.00 1.42
C ALA A 60 22.22 4.69 1.74
N GLY A 61 21.77 4.56 3.00
CA GLY A 61 20.50 5.13 3.46
C GLY A 61 19.24 4.36 3.05
N VAL A 62 19.34 3.24 2.33
CA VAL A 62 18.18 2.47 1.86
C VAL A 62 18.21 1.04 2.41
N ARG A 63 17.11 0.65 3.06
CA ARG A 63 16.91 -0.72 3.59
C ARG A 63 15.83 -1.44 2.81
N ARG A 64 16.03 -2.74 2.58
CA ARG A 64 15.06 -3.64 1.95
C ARG A 64 14.54 -4.63 2.97
N ILE A 65 13.22 -4.66 3.13
CA ILE A 65 12.49 -5.62 3.97
C ILE A 65 11.82 -6.64 3.06
N LYS A 66 12.03 -7.93 3.32
CA LYS A 66 11.26 -9.04 2.75
C LYS A 66 10.35 -9.58 3.83
N ALA A 67 9.05 -9.67 3.56
CA ALA A 67 8.05 -10.17 4.49
C ALA A 67 7.03 -11.06 3.79
N ILE A 68 6.34 -11.86 4.58
CA ILE A 68 5.30 -12.80 4.15
C ILE A 68 4.05 -12.64 5.02
N ILE A 69 2.92 -13.05 4.45
CA ILE A 69 1.67 -13.27 5.14
C ILE A 69 1.53 -14.78 5.38
N LEU A 70 1.38 -15.18 6.63
CA LEU A 70 1.19 -16.57 7.04
C LEU A 70 -0.30 -16.85 7.25
N ASN A 71 -0.76 -17.97 6.69
CA ASN A 71 -2.12 -18.50 6.87
C ASN A 71 -3.22 -17.45 6.64
N PRO A 72 -3.34 -16.88 5.41
CA PRO A 72 -4.44 -15.96 5.11
C PRO A 72 -5.78 -16.68 5.30
N ILE A 73 -6.71 -16.03 6.01
CA ILE A 73 -8.07 -16.54 6.23
C ILE A 73 -8.90 -16.07 5.04
N SER A 74 -9.29 -17.00 4.16
CA SER A 74 -10.13 -16.74 2.98
C SER A 74 -11.60 -16.52 3.35
#